data_AF-A0A935L1T9-F1
#
_entry.id   AF-A0A935L1T9-F1
#
_cell.length_a   1.000
_cell.length_b   1.000
_cell.length_c   1.000
_cell.angle_alpha   90.00
_cell.angle_beta   90.00
_cell.angle_gamma   90.00
#
_symmetry.space_group_name_H-M   'P 1'
#
loop_
_entity.id
_entity.type
_entity.pdbx_description
1 polymer ?
#
loop_
_entity_poly.entity_id
_entity_poly.type
_entity_poly.pdbx_seq_one_letter_code
_entity_poly.pdbx_strand_id
1 'polypeptide(L)' 'MRWQHLNFFENECYIEARVPRVKDKNNKVHTIQVPWARSGSGFTLLFEAYSMLLLEQEMPVNK' A
#
# COMPACT_ATOMS: atom_id res chain seq x y z
N MET A 1 0.71 -6.15 10.43
CA MET A 1 0.23 -6.12 9.04
C MET A 1 1.45 -6.21 8.15
N ARG A 2 1.31 -6.77 6.94
CA ARG A 2 2.39 -6.97 5.99
C ARG A 2 1.93 -6.45 4.64
N TRP A 3 2.77 -5.62 3.99
CA TRP A 3 2.53 -5.11 2.65
C TRP A 3 3.67 -5.51 1.74
N GLN A 4 3.37 -6.00 0.54
CA GLN A 4 4.37 -6.20 -0.50
C GLN A 4 4.72 -4.85 -1.13
N HIS A 5 6.02 -4.57 -1.15
CA HIS A 5 6.60 -3.42 -1.83
C HIS A 5 7.19 -3.84 -3.18
N LEU A 6 7.68 -2.88 -3.95
CA LEU A 6 8.47 -3.18 -5.14
C LEU A 6 9.70 -4.01 -4.75
N ASN A 7 10.05 -4.95 -5.62
CA ASN A 7 11.25 -5.76 -5.43
C ASN A 7 12.48 -4.84 -5.38
N PHE A 8 13.39 -5.15 -4.47
CA PHE A 8 14.65 -4.42 -4.29
C PHE A 8 15.78 -5.35 -4.71
N PHE A 9 16.55 -4.97 -5.74
CA PHE A 9 17.57 -5.84 -6.34
C PHE A 9 17.01 -7.23 -6.67
N GLU A 10 15.89 -7.28 -7.39
CA GLU A 10 15.22 -8.53 -7.80
C GLU A 10 14.75 -9.43 -6.64
N ASN A 11 14.85 -8.98 -5.39
CA ASN A 11 14.38 -9.70 -4.21
C ASN A 11 13.03 -9.16 -3.74
N GLU A 12 12.16 -10.05 -3.28
CA GLU A 12 10.86 -9.67 -2.71
C GLU A 12 11.07 -8.78 -1.48
N CYS A 13 10.37 -7.64 -1.46
CA CYS A 13 10.46 -6.68 -0.37
C CYS A 13 9.11 -6.54 0.33
N TYR A 14 9.14 -6.51 1.66
CA TYR A 14 7.93 -6.39 2.48
C TYR A 14 8.11 -5.32 3.55
N ILE A 15 7.06 -4.53 3.76
CA ILE A 15 6.93 -3.65 4.92
C ILE A 15 6.11 -4.39 5.96
N GLU A 16 6.69 -4.67 7.12
CA GLU A 16 6.00 -5.28 8.25
C GLU A 16 5.87 -4.30 9.41
N ALA A 17 4.64 -3.85 9.67
CA ALA A 17 4.37 -2.94 10.76
C ALA A 17 2.94 -3.11 11.29
N ARG A 18 2.70 -2.64 12.53
CA ARG A 18 1.34 -2.49 13.07
C ARG A 18 0.81 -1.12 12.67
N VAL A 19 -0.45 -1.04 12.24
CA VAL A 19 -1.11 0.25 12.01
C VAL A 19 -1.41 0.90 13.37
N PRO A 20 -0.98 2.15 13.59
CA PRO A 20 -1.22 2.82 14.86
C PRO A 20 -2.71 2.97 15.15
N ARG A 21 -3.07 2.74 16.41
CA ARG A 21 -4.40 3.03 16.96
C ARG A 21 -4.29 4.29 17.79
N VAL A 22 -5.09 5.29 17.47
CA VAL A 22 -5.12 6.57 18.16
C VAL A 22 -6.46 6.75 18.86
N LYS A 23 -6.44 7.43 20.01
CA LYS A 23 -7.62 7.77 20.77
C LYS A 23 -7.98 9.22 20.47
N ASP A 24 -9.19 9.45 19.99
CA ASP A 24 -9.69 10.80 19.77
C ASP A 24 -10.06 11.49 21.09
N LYS A 25 -10.30 12.81 21.05
CA LYS A 25 -10.80 13.63 22.16
C LYS A 25 -12.07 13.06 22.79
N ASN A 26 -12.91 12.39 21.99
CA ASN A 26 -14.15 11.72 22.45
C ASN A 26 -13.92 10.31 23.00
N ASN A 27 -12.70 9.94 23.37
CA ASN A 27 -12.31 8.60 23.84
C ASN A 27 -12.54 7.44 22.85
N LYS A 28 -12.87 7.73 21.59
CA LYS A 28 -13.05 6.72 20.53
C LYS A 28 -11.70 6.30 19.94
N VAL A 29 -11.47 4.99 19.83
CA VAL A 29 -10.25 4.44 19.22
C VAL A 29 -10.46 4.22 17.73
N HIS A 30 -9.55 4.74 16.91
CA HIS A 30 -9.55 4.52 15.47
C HIS A 30 -8.14 4.17 14.98
N THR A 31 -8.04 3.42 13.88
CA THR A 31 -6.79 3.17 13.17
C THR A 31 -6.53 4.30 12.19
N ILE A 32 -5.31 4.80 12.14
CA ILE A 32 -4.93 5.79 11.13
C ILE A 32 -4.65 5.13 9.79
N GLN A 33 -4.76 5.89 8.71
CA GLN A 33 -4.24 5.47 7.41
C GLN A 33 -2.72 5.63 7.39
N VAL A 34 -2.01 4.59 6.97
CA VAL A 34 -0.57 4.66 6.76
C VAL A 34 -0.26 5.34 5.42
N PRO A 35 0.83 6.11 5.31
CA PRO A 35 1.09 6.91 4.11
C PRO A 35 1.47 6.06 2.88
N TRP A 36 1.86 4.80 3.06
CA TRP A 36 2.32 3.92 1.98
C TRP A 36 1.28 2.89 1.52
N ALA A 37 0.10 2.78 2.13
CA ALA A 37 -0.89 1.76 1.75
C ALA A 37 -2.33 2.20 2.03
N ARG A 38 -3.27 1.72 1.21
CA ARG A 38 -4.71 1.88 1.46
C ARG A 38 -5.16 0.94 2.58
N SER A 39 -6.23 1.31 3.29
CA SER A 39 -6.83 0.44 4.30
C SER A 39 -7.28 -0.88 3.67
N GLY A 40 -6.84 -2.00 4.24
CA GLY A 40 -7.14 -3.34 3.74
C GLY A 40 -6.31 -3.80 2.54
N SER A 41 -5.43 -2.94 1.98
CA SER A 41 -4.51 -3.37 0.91
C SER A 41 -3.38 -4.22 1.49
N GLY A 42 -2.99 -5.25 0.75
CA GLY A 42 -1.77 -6.05 0.97
C GLY A 42 -0.56 -5.52 0.20
N PHE A 43 -0.72 -4.42 -0.55
CA PHE A 43 0.32 -3.81 -1.37
C PHE A 43 0.58 -2.38 -0.94
N THR A 44 1.78 -1.89 -1.25
CA THR A 44 2.08 -0.46 -1.11
C THR A 44 1.49 0.33 -2.28
N LEU A 45 1.20 1.62 -2.08
CA LEU A 45 0.75 2.54 -3.12
C LEU A 45 1.72 2.56 -4.31
N LEU A 46 3.02 2.47 -4.04
CA LEU A 46 4.04 2.43 -5.10
C LEU A 46 3.95 1.14 -5.92
N PHE A 47 3.71 -0.01 -5.27
CA PHE A 47 3.49 -1.27 -5.95
C PHE A 47 2.25 -1.20 -6.85
N GLU A 48 1.12 -0.74 -6.30
CA GLU A 48 -0.13 -0.58 -7.06
C GLU A 48 0.06 0.33 -8.29
N ALA A 49 0.74 1.47 -8.13
CA ALA A 49 1.02 2.39 -9.23
C ALA A 49 1.91 1.77 -10.32
N TYR A 50 2.94 1.02 -9.92
CA TYR A 50 3.82 0.33 -10.88
C TYR A 50 3.08 -0.79 -11.63
N SER A 51 2.22 -1.55 -10.94
CA SER A 51 1.36 -2.54 -11.60
C SER A 51 0.44 -1.90 -12.63
N MET A 52 -0.16 -0.74 -12.33
CA MET A 52 -0.97 -0.01 -13.30
C MET A 52 -0.16 0.42 -14.52
N LEU A 53 1.06 0.94 -14.32
CA LEU A 53 1.95 1.32 -15.41
C LEU A 53 2.27 0.14 -16.34
N LEU A 54 2.56 -1.03 -15.79
CA LEU A 54 2.82 -2.24 -16.58
C LEU A 54 1.59 -2.69 -17.36
N LEU A 55 0.39 -2.60 -16.75
CA LEU A 55 -0.86 -2.94 -17.42
C LEU A 55 -1.16 -1.99 -18.59
N GLU A 56 -0.88 -0.69 -18.44
CA GLU A 56 -1.05 0.30 -19.51
C GLU A 56 -0.10 0.05 -20.70
N GLN A 57 1.11 -0.47 -20.45
CA GLN A 57 2.07 -0.80 -21.50
C GLN A 57 1.61 -2.01 -22.33
N GLU A 58 1.08 -3.03 -21.69
CA GLU A 58 0.67 -4.28 -22.36
C GLU A 58 -0.76 -4.21 -22.93
N MET A 59 -1.61 -3.33 -22.41
CA MET A 59 -2.97 -3.10 -22.89
C MET A 59 -3.17 -1.60 -23.14
N PRO A 60 -3.06 -1.11 -24.38
CA PRO A 60 -3.34 0.29 -24.66
C PRO A 60 -4.82 0.56 -24.39
N VAL A 61 -5.10 1.17 -23.24
CA VAL A 61 -6.44 1.67 -22.93
C VAL A 61 -6.68 2.84 -23.87
N ASN A 62 -7.60 2.65 -24.81
CA ASN A 62 -7.93 3.66 -25.80
C ASN A 62 -8.39 4.93 -25.04
N LYS A 63 -7.66 6.05 -25.24
CA LYS A 63 -7.99 7.35 -24.63
C LYS A 63 -9.22 7.97 -25.25
#